data_AF-A0A920BGA3-F1
#
_entry.id   AF-A0A920BGA3-F1
#
_cell.length_a   1.000
_cell.length_b   1.000
_cell.length_c   1.000
_cell.angle_alpha   90.00
_cell.angle_beta   90.00
_cell.angle_gamma   90.00
#
_symmetry.space_group_name_H-M   'P 1'
#
loop_
_entity.id
_entity.type
_entity.pdbx_description
1 polymer ?
#
loop_
_entity_poly.entity_id
_entity_poly.type
_entity_poly.pdbx_seq_one_letter_code
_entity_poly.pdbx_strand_id
1 'polypeptide(L)'
;MTLEENGRPCPCGNYGCWEQYSSGAELSNLISRNETHAVSYEDTLTEFGEKVAVGFRNLSHVLDPEMIIVTVELLQLGTPC
;
A
#
# COMPACT_ATOMS: atom_id res chain seq x y z
N MET A 1 -0.81 -2.16 12.39
CA MET A 1 0.49 -1.50 12.65
C MET A 1 0.44 -0.06 12.19
N THR A 2 1.15 0.85 12.84
CA THR A 2 1.21 2.27 12.48
C THR A 2 2.49 2.57 11.71
N LEU A 3 2.37 3.25 10.57
CA LEU A 3 3.49 3.69 9.73
C LEU A 3 3.82 5.17 9.99
N GLU A 4 2.80 5.99 10.23
CA GLU A 4 2.91 7.44 10.42
C GLU A 4 2.19 7.82 11.73
N GLU A 5 2.91 8.29 12.75
CA GLU A 5 2.31 8.57 14.07
C GLU A 5 1.17 9.61 14.01
N ASN A 6 1.32 10.62 13.16
CA ASN A 6 0.32 11.66 12.92
C ASN A 6 -0.37 11.48 11.55
N GLY A 7 -0.51 10.23 11.12
CA GLY A 7 -1.06 9.88 9.81
C GLY A 7 -2.60 9.98 9.71
N ARG A 8 -3.14 9.44 8.63
CA ARG A 8 -4.59 9.44 8.34
C ARG A 8 -5.38 8.72 9.44
N PRO A 9 -6.59 9.19 9.80
CA PRO A 9 -7.46 8.45 10.72
C PRO A 9 -7.86 7.11 10.09
N CYS A 10 -7.86 6.04 10.88
CA CYS A 10 -8.21 4.70 10.44
C CYS A 10 -9.54 4.25 11.07
N PRO A 11 -10.41 3.49 10.36
CA PRO A 11 -11.64 2.95 10.93
C PRO A 11 -11.45 2.09 12.18
N CYS A 12 -10.25 1.53 12.40
CA CYS A 12 -9.93 0.78 13.62
C CYS A 12 -9.75 1.66 14.87
N GLY A 13 -9.84 2.99 14.73
CA GLY A 13 -9.71 3.97 15.82
C GLY A 13 -8.30 4.52 16.04
N ASN A 14 -7.29 4.00 15.34
CA ASN A 14 -5.91 4.50 15.39
C ASN A 14 -5.62 5.51 14.26
N TYR A 15 -4.42 6.10 14.29
CA TYR A 15 -3.89 6.97 13.25
C TYR A 15 -2.75 6.32 12.49
N GLY A 16 -2.64 6.67 11.21
CA GLY A 16 -1.56 6.26 10.31
C GLY A 16 -1.34 4.77 10.19
N CYS A 17 -2.42 3.99 10.25
CA CYS A 17 -2.35 2.55 10.06
C CYS A 17 -1.80 2.20 8.67
N TRP A 18 -0.96 1.18 8.59
CA TRP A 18 -0.32 0.71 7.34
C TRP A 18 -1.32 0.49 6.20
N GLU A 19 -2.49 -0.08 6.50
CA GLU A 19 -3.58 -0.29 5.52
C GLU A 19 -4.05 1.01 4.83
N GLN A 20 -3.96 2.16 5.49
CA GLN A 20 -4.31 3.47 4.90
C GLN A 20 -3.33 3.91 3.80
N TYR A 21 -2.18 3.22 3.67
CA TYR A 21 -1.11 3.54 2.74
C TYR A 21 -0.77 2.38 1.79
N SER A 22 -1.14 1.14 2.13
CA SER A 22 -0.72 -0.08 1.43
C SER A 22 -1.87 -0.96 0.94
N SER A 23 -3.10 -0.44 0.94
CA SER A 23 -4.28 -1.16 0.46
C SER A 23 -4.53 -0.93 -1.03
N GLY A 24 -5.31 -1.83 -1.66
CA GLY A 24 -5.75 -1.65 -3.05
C GLY A 24 -6.56 -0.35 -3.24
N ALA A 25 -7.39 0.02 -2.26
CA ALA A 25 -8.12 1.28 -2.28
C ALA A 25 -7.18 2.49 -2.30
N GLU A 26 -6.07 2.44 -1.55
CA GLU A 26 -5.08 3.51 -1.61
C GLU A 26 -4.33 3.56 -2.93
N LEU A 27 -3.98 2.40 -3.51
CA LEU A 27 -3.37 2.36 -4.83
C LEU A 27 -4.27 3.00 -5.89
N SER A 28 -5.57 2.71 -5.87
CA SER A 28 -6.55 3.38 -6.73
C SER A 28 -6.58 4.90 -6.50
N ASN A 29 -6.55 5.34 -5.24
CA ASN A 29 -6.50 6.77 -4.92
C ASN A 29 -5.24 7.45 -5.46
N LEU A 30 -4.07 6.81 -5.34
CA LEU A 30 -2.81 7.35 -5.84
C LEU A 30 -2.84 7.48 -7.37
N ILE A 31 -3.35 6.47 -8.07
CA ILE A 31 -3.52 6.50 -9.53
C ILE A 31 -4.48 7.63 -9.94
N SER A 32 -5.65 7.74 -9.31
CA SER A 32 -6.63 8.78 -9.64
C SER A 32 -6.15 10.20 -9.34
N ARG A 33 -5.34 10.39 -8.29
CA ARG A 33 -4.70 11.69 -8.01
C ARG A 33 -3.69 12.05 -9.09
N ASN A 34 -2.99 11.06 -9.62
CA ASN A 34 -1.96 11.29 -10.62
C ASN A 34 -2.53 11.64 -12.01
N GLU A 35 -3.81 11.38 -12.29
CA GLU A 35 -4.46 11.90 -13.52
C GLU A 35 -4.47 13.45 -13.61
N THR A 36 -4.22 14.14 -12.48
CA THR A 36 -4.15 15.61 -12.42
C THR A 36 -2.73 16.18 -12.48
N HIS A 37 -1.68 15.35 -12.41
CA HIS A 37 -0.27 15.75 -12.37
C HIS A 37 0.58 14.94 -13.36
N ALA A 38 1.66 15.53 -13.88
CA ALA A 38 2.54 14.90 -14.87
C ALA A 38 3.53 13.88 -14.28
N VAL A 39 3.13 13.08 -13.27
CA VAL A 39 4.02 12.12 -12.60
C VAL A 39 3.88 10.75 -13.26
N SER A 40 4.99 10.02 -13.39
CA SER A 40 4.98 8.70 -14.02
C SER A 40 4.18 7.69 -13.18
N TYR A 41 3.54 6.73 -13.85
CA TYR A 41 2.94 5.56 -13.18
C TYR A 41 3.98 4.79 -12.37
N GLU A 42 5.23 4.74 -12.85
CA GLU A 42 6.36 4.10 -12.15
C GLU A 42 6.63 4.75 -10.80
N ASP A 43 6.56 6.08 -10.71
CA ASP A 43 6.78 6.81 -9.46
C ASP A 43 5.65 6.53 -8.47
N THR A 44 4.42 6.41 -8.97
CA THR A 44 3.24 6.06 -8.15
C THR A 44 3.37 4.65 -7.56
N LEU A 45 3.77 3.68 -8.39
CA LEU A 45 4.00 2.32 -7.94
C LEU A 45 5.20 2.24 -6.99
N THR A 46 6.22 3.06 -7.20
CA THR A 46 7.38 3.17 -6.30
C THR A 46 6.94 3.68 -4.93
N GLU A 47 6.20 4.79 -4.85
CA GLU A 47 5.67 5.34 -3.60
C GLU A 47 4.81 4.31 -2.85
N PHE A 48 3.91 3.63 -3.56
CA PHE A 48 3.08 2.57 -2.98
C PHE A 48 3.93 1.41 -2.47
N GLY A 49 4.89 0.96 -3.28
CA GLY A 49 5.81 -0.13 -2.96
C GLY A 49 6.66 0.14 -1.72
N GLU A 50 7.13 1.38 -1.55
CA GLU A 50 7.84 1.81 -0.34
C GLU A 50 6.99 1.63 0.93
N LYS A 51 5.72 2.04 0.88
CA LYS A 51 4.81 1.89 2.03
C LYS A 51 4.55 0.42 2.34
N VAL A 52 4.39 -0.44 1.34
CA VAL A 52 4.28 -1.90 1.53
C VAL A 52 5.56 -2.48 2.15
N ALA A 53 6.72 -2.08 1.64
CA ALA A 53 8.02 -2.60 2.09
C ALA A 53 8.32 -2.29 3.56
N VAL A 54 7.93 -1.12 4.07
CA VAL A 54 8.08 -0.79 5.51
C VAL A 54 7.28 -1.77 6.38
N GLY A 55 6.08 -2.14 5.94
CA GLY A 55 5.26 -3.16 6.58
C GLY A 55 5.96 -4.51 6.66
N PHE A 56 6.42 -5.00 5.51
CA PHE A 56 7.15 -6.27 5.45
C PHE A 56 8.44 -6.25 6.27
N ARG A 57 9.23 -5.18 6.24
CA ARG A 57 10.44 -5.07 7.06
C ARG A 57 10.12 -5.22 8.54
N ASN A 58 9.06 -4.57 9.02
CA ASN A 58 8.66 -4.68 10.42
C ASN A 58 8.18 -6.10 10.76
N LEU A 59 7.43 -6.76 9.86
CA LEU A 59 7.01 -8.14 10.04
C LEU A 59 8.20 -9.10 10.02
N SER A 60 9.16 -8.92 9.11
CA SER A 60 10.39 -9.72 9.05
C SER A 60 11.20 -9.61 10.33
N HIS A 61 11.37 -8.40 10.88
CA HIS A 61 12.12 -8.23 12.13
C HIS A 61 11.45 -8.82 13.37
N VAL A 62 10.11 -8.82 13.41
CA VAL A 62 9.36 -9.28 14.58
C VAL A 62 9.11 -10.79 14.54
N LEU A 63 8.87 -11.33 13.35
CA LEU A 63 8.41 -12.70 13.16
C LEU A 63 9.50 -13.65 12.64
N ASP A 64 10.60 -13.12 12.11
CA ASP A 64 11.68 -13.87 11.43
C ASP A 64 11.15 -15.03 10.56
N PRO A 65 10.27 -14.72 9.58
CA PRO A 65 9.54 -15.77 8.87
C PRO A 65 10.43 -16.47 7.84
N GLU A 66 10.27 -17.79 7.70
CA GLU A 66 10.90 -18.56 6.61
C GLU A 66 10.30 -18.23 5.22
N MET A 67 9.05 -17.74 5.18
CA MET A 67 8.34 -17.41 3.95
C MET A 67 7.27 -16.33 4.19
N ILE A 68 7.16 -15.38 3.26
CA ILE A 68 6.05 -14.41 3.19
C ILE A 68 5.26 -14.70 1.91
N ILE A 69 3.97 -15.00 2.05
CA ILE A 69 3.05 -15.17 0.93
C ILE A 69 2.30 -13.87 0.74
N VAL A 70 2.40 -13.27 -0.45
CA VAL A 70 1.69 -12.03 -0.80
C VAL A 70 0.55 -12.37 -1.74
N THR A 71 -0.68 -12.15 -1.28
CA THR A 71 -1.87 -12.26 -2.11
C THR A 71 -2.33 -10.88 -2.51
N VAL A 72 -2.42 -10.63 -3.81
CA VAL A 72 -3.02 -9.42 -4.37
C VAL A 72 -4.22 -9.78 -5.19
N GLU A 73 -5.32 -9.04 -5.03
CA GLU A 73 -6.44 -9.10 -5.96
C GLU A 73 -6.08 -8.27 -7.20
N LEU A 74 -5.21 -8.82 -8.06
CA LEU A 74 -4.82 -8.19 -9.34
C LEU A 74 -5.63 -8.74 -10.53
N LEU A 75 -6.53 -9.71 -10.30
CA LEU A 75 -7.23 -10.48 -11.35
C LEU A 75 -8.55 -9.86 -11.84
N GLN A 76 -8.64 -8.54 -11.95
CA GLN A 76 -9.65 -7.88 -12.80
C GLN A 76 -9.05 -6.94 -13.87
N LEU A 77 -7.74 -7.01 -14.13
CA LEU A 77 -7.09 -6.27 -15.22
C LEU A 77 -6.96 -7.08 -16.54
N GLY A 78 -7.78 -8.14 -16.71
CA GLY A 78 -7.60 -9.10 -17.80
C GLY A 78 -8.84 -9.80 -18.34
N THR A 79 -10.06 -9.33 -18.06
CA THR A 79 -11.23 -9.77 -18.84
C THR A 79 -11.46 -8.80 -20.00
N PRO A 80 -11.14 -9.16 -21.25
CA PRO A 80 -11.75 -8.48 -22.39
C PRO A 80 -13.26 -8.72 -22.35
N CYS A 81 -14.01 -7.70 -22.73
CA CYS A 81 -15.44 -7.80 -23.03
C CYS A 81 -15.76 -8.98 -23.95
#